data_AF-A0A7W1I8D9-F1
#
_entry.id   AF-A0A7W1I8D9-F1
#
_cell.length_a   1.000
_cell.length_b   1.000
_cell.length_c   1.000
_cell.angle_alpha   90.00
_cell.angle_beta   90.00
_cell.angle_gamma   90.00
#
_symmetry.space_group_name_H-M   'P 1'
#
loop_
_entity.id
_entity.type
_entity.pdbx_description
1 polymer ?
#
loop_
_entity_poly.entity_id
_entity_poly.type
_entity_poly.pdbx_seq_one_letter_code
_entity_poly.pdbx_strand_id
1 'polypeptide(L)' 'MGLLDGKVAIVSGVGPGLGQAIARTMAREGASVALAARNKAYLE' A
#
# COMPACT_ATOMS: atom_id res chain seq x y z
N MET A 1 6.68 -17.53 -0.62
CA MET A 1 5.96 -16.81 -1.68
C MET A 1 4.71 -16.24 -1.04
N GLY A 2 4.56 -14.92 -1.00
CA GLY A 2 3.43 -14.26 -0.35
C GLY A 2 2.15 -14.37 -1.16
N LEU A 3 1.00 -14.07 -0.54
CA LEU A 3 -0.32 -14.20 -1.16
C LEU A 3 -0.47 -13.33 -2.41
N LEU A 4 0.26 -12.22 -2.50
CA LEU A 4 0.15 -11.23 -3.56
C LEU A 4 1.41 -11.15 -4.43
N ASP A 5 2.21 -12.21 -4.45
CA ASP A 5 3.47 -12.23 -5.19
C ASP A 5 3.25 -11.97 -6.69
N GLY A 6 4.03 -11.04 -7.24
CA GLY A 6 3.95 -10.60 -8.64
C GLY A 6 2.70 -9.79 -9.00
N LYS A 7 1.88 -9.38 -8.02
CA LYS A 7 0.70 -8.51 -8.27
C LYS A 7 1.08 -7.04 -8.21
N VAL A 8 0.27 -6.21 -8.89
CA VAL A 8 0.34 -4.76 -8.79
C VAL A 8 -0.94 -4.25 -8.12
N ALA A 9 -0.80 -3.41 -7.11
CA ALA A 9 -1.91 -2.88 -6.32
C ALA A 9 -1.86 -1.35 -6.23
N ILE A 10 -3.03 -0.70 -6.24
CA ILE A 10 -3.17 0.73 -5.98
C ILE A 10 -3.95 0.89 -4.68
N VAL A 11 -3.38 1.60 -3.72
CA VAL A 11 -4.04 1.93 -2.46
C VAL A 11 -4.34 3.42 -2.46
N SER A 12 -5.62 3.77 -2.57
CA SER A 12 -6.10 5.15 -2.48
C SER A 12 -6.53 5.50 -1.05
N GLY A 13 -6.59 6.79 -0.74
CA GLY A 13 -7.00 7.27 0.58
C GLY A 13 -6.00 6.90 1.68
N VAL A 14 -4.70 6.83 1.37
CA VAL A 14 -3.68 6.52 2.37
C VAL A 14 -3.64 7.64 3.43
N GLY A 15 -3.80 7.23 4.69
CA GLY A 15 -3.84 8.09 5.87
C GLY A 15 -3.26 7.34 7.08
N PRO A 16 -3.36 7.90 8.29
CA PRO A 16 -2.64 7.38 9.46
C PRO A 16 -3.15 6.03 9.99
N GLY A 17 -4.25 5.52 9.43
CA GLY A 17 -4.89 4.27 9.87
C GLY A 17 -4.80 3.17 8.82
N LEU A 18 -5.97 2.66 8.43
CA LEU A 18 -6.09 1.43 7.66
C LEU A 18 -5.38 1.47 6.30
N GLY A 19 -5.40 2.62 5.60
CA GLY A 19 -4.74 2.75 4.30
C GLY A 19 -3.25 2.40 4.33
N GLN A 20 -2.51 2.88 5.34
CA GLN A 20 -1.09 2.52 5.52
C GLN A 20 -0.92 1.05 5.90
N ALA A 21 -1.77 0.52 6.79
CA ALA A 21 -1.69 -0.88 7.20
C ALA A 21 -1.92 -1.83 6.01
N ILE A 22 -2.90 -1.53 5.15
CA ILE A 22 -3.18 -2.29 3.92
C ILE A 22 -1.99 -2.20 2.96
N ALA A 23 -1.51 -1.00 2.65
CA ALA A 23 -0.38 -0.80 1.75
C ALA A 23 0.87 -1.58 2.18
N ARG A 24 1.22 -1.49 3.47
CA ARG A 24 2.37 -2.22 4.04
C ARG A 24 2.17 -3.73 3.99
N THR A 25 0.96 -4.20 4.25
CA THR A 25 0.65 -5.63 4.20
C THR A 25 0.71 -6.15 2.76
N MET A 26 0.16 -5.42 1.79
CA MET A 26 0.24 -5.80 0.38
C MET A 26 1.68 -5.88 -0.12
N ALA A 27 2.52 -4.91 0.25
CA ALA A 27 3.94 -4.93 -0.10
C ALA A 27 4.67 -6.13 0.54
N ARG A 28 4.39 -6.45 1.81
CA ARG A 28 4.97 -7.65 2.47
C ARG A 28 4.56 -8.95 1.80
N GLU A 29 3.34 -9.02 1.26
CA GLU A 29 2.83 -10.20 0.54
C GLU A 29 3.36 -10.30 -0.90
N GLY A 30 4.25 -9.39 -1.33
CA GLY A 30 4.93 -9.46 -2.63
C GLY A 30 4.29 -8.62 -3.74
N ALA A 31 3.34 -7.75 -3.40
CA ALA A 31 2.76 -6.83 -4.38
C ALA A 31 3.67 -5.61 -4.62
N SER A 32 3.72 -5.13 -5.87
CA SER A 32 4.21 -3.79 -6.19
C SER A 32 3.07 -2.78 -5.96
N VAL A 33 3.25 -1.85 -5.02
CA VAL A 33 2.15 -1.00 -4.52
C VAL A 33 2.34 0.47 -4.88
N ALA A 34 1.33 1.08 -5.50
CA ALA A 34 1.22 2.53 -5.68
C ALA A 34 0.34 3.15 -4.59
N LEU A 35 0.79 4.24 -3.99
CA LEU A 35 0.09 4.94 -2.91
C LEU A 35 -0.52 6.24 -3.43
N ALA A 36 -1.78 6.51 -3.07
CA ALA A 36 -2.44 7.78 -3.36
C ALA A 36 -3.04 8.39 -2.09
N ALA A 37 -2.60 9.61 -1.77
CA ALA A 37 -3.07 10.40 -0.65
C ALA A 37 -3.10 11.88 -1.03
N ARG A 38 -3.94 12.65 -0.32
CA ARG A 38 -3.97 14.12 -0.44
C ARG A 38 -2.80 14.78 0.28
N ASN A 39 -2.35 14.20 1.40
CA ASN A 39 -1.25 14.71 2.18
C ASN A 39 0.00 13.87 1.89
N LYS A 40 1.07 14.53 1.43
CA LYS A 40 2.35 13.91 1.08
C LYS A 40 2.98 13.17 2.26
N ALA A 41 2.75 13.62 3.49
CA ALA A 41 3.26 12.97 4.70
C ALA A 41 2.80 11.50 4.86
N TYR A 42 1.77 11.06 4.12
CA TYR A 42 1.32 9.66 4.13
C TYR A 42 1.88 8.83 2.97
N LEU A 43 2.72 9.42 2.10
CA LEU A 43 3.35 8.79 0.94
C LEU A 43 4.87 8.63 1.10
N GLU A 44 5.44 9.22 2.15
CA GLU A 44 6.85 9.11 2.55
C GLU A 44 7.00 8.08 3.67
#